data_AF-A0A9Q0HXZ4-F1
#
_entry.id   AF-A0A9Q0HXZ4-F1
#
_cell.length_a   1.000
_cell.length_b   1.000
_cell.length_c   1.000
_cell.angle_alpha   90.00
_cell.angle_beta   90.00
_cell.angle_gamma   90.00
#
_symmetry.space_group_name_H-M   'P 1'
#
loop_
_entity.id
_entity.type
_entity.pdbx_description
1 polymer ?
#
loop_
_entity_poly.entity_id
_entity_poly.type
_entity_poly.pdbx_seq_one_letter_code
_entity_poly.pdbx_strand_id
1 'polypeptide(L)'
;MATLQAASPLLHSSSRNLNSIKRINPTRRSSIKIQCVGWDPEGILGPPQGGHIARMEFKRRMDKDSAAREAFQREVKQEQEQRRAKREARVAPDSIEGLVEYFLDTEAREIEIEIARLRPRLDKAFFDHIQREIAQIRFAVNKTQAMDDRLIELEAMQKVLLEGAEAYDKMQADMVSARENLMKILQSKDRKSTILKFEWRDQLTCKICSCPTSKAYKRKFN
;
A
#
# COMPACT_ATOMS: atom_id res chain seq x y z
N MET A 1 2.46 30.71 53.71
CA MET A 1 2.54 32.08 53.17
C MET A 1 3.80 32.19 52.34
N ALA A 2 3.65 32.71 51.10
CA ALA A 2 4.67 33.14 50.14
C ALA A 2 5.61 32.05 49.56
N THR A 3 5.94 31.98 48.27
CA THR A 3 5.55 32.68 47.03
C THR A 3 6.07 31.82 45.86
N LEU A 4 5.34 31.84 44.75
CA LEU A 4 5.68 31.25 43.45
C LEU A 4 7.00 31.80 42.88
N GLN A 5 7.83 30.93 42.27
CA GLN A 5 8.36 31.21 40.93
C GLN A 5 8.85 29.93 40.24
N ALA A 6 8.27 29.66 39.08
CA ALA A 6 8.63 28.58 38.17
C ALA A 6 9.86 28.95 37.33
N ALA A 7 10.75 27.99 37.07
CA ALA A 7 11.65 27.99 35.91
C ALA A 7 12.18 26.57 35.62
N SER A 8 11.68 26.00 34.52
CA SER A 8 12.28 24.93 33.71
C SER A 8 12.15 25.40 32.24
N PRO A 9 12.88 24.87 31.24
CA PRO A 9 14.05 23.98 31.24
C PRO A 9 15.18 24.46 30.28
N LEU A 10 16.38 23.87 30.34
CA LEU A 10 17.37 23.95 29.26
C LEU A 10 17.64 22.55 28.69
N LEU A 11 16.82 22.16 27.72
CA LEU A 11 17.08 21.03 26.83
C LEU A 11 18.03 21.49 25.72
N HIS A 12 19.20 20.86 25.64
CA HIS A 12 20.13 21.01 24.52
C HIS A 12 19.52 20.35 23.27
N SER A 13 18.93 21.17 22.40
CA SER A 13 18.48 20.76 21.07
C SER A 13 19.64 20.84 20.07
N SER A 14 20.25 19.71 19.75
CA SER A 14 21.10 19.58 18.54
C SER A 14 20.23 19.61 17.29
N SER A 15 19.81 20.81 16.88
CA SER A 15 19.21 21.05 15.57
C SER A 15 20.27 20.94 14.48
N ARG A 16 20.24 19.83 13.75
CA ARG A 16 20.97 19.68 12.50
C ARG A 16 20.45 20.74 11.52
N ASN A 17 21.35 21.60 11.08
CA ASN A 17 21.14 22.59 10.02
C ASN A 17 20.61 21.88 8.76
N LEU A 18 19.29 21.94 8.54
CA LEU A 18 18.69 21.63 7.25
C LEU A 18 18.84 22.87 6.39
N ASN A 19 19.81 22.79 5.48
CA ASN A 19 19.90 23.48 4.20
C ASN A 19 18.88 24.61 4.03
N SER A 20 19.38 25.84 4.18
CA SER A 20 18.78 27.04 3.62
C SER A 20 18.55 26.80 2.12
N ILE A 21 17.35 26.35 1.77
CA ILE A 21 16.83 26.51 0.41
C ILE A 21 16.65 28.01 0.28
N LYS A 22 17.68 28.67 -0.27
CA LYS A 22 17.58 30.03 -0.76
C LYS A 22 16.34 30.05 -1.65
N ARG A 23 15.25 30.64 -1.16
CA ARG A 23 14.13 31.02 -2.01
C ARG A 23 14.73 31.97 -3.02
N ILE A 24 14.97 31.46 -4.23
CA ILE A 24 15.33 32.30 -5.36
C ILE A 24 14.13 33.21 -5.51
N ASN A 25 14.27 34.46 -5.04
CA ASN A 25 13.33 35.52 -5.33
C ASN A 25 13.10 35.46 -6.84
N PRO A 26 11.85 35.42 -7.33
CA PRO A 26 11.62 35.60 -8.74
C PRO A 26 12.07 37.01 -9.06
N THR A 27 13.32 37.15 -9.48
CA THR A 27 13.85 38.34 -10.12
C THR A 27 12.79 38.77 -11.10
N ARG A 28 12.33 40.02 -10.95
CA ARG A 28 11.39 40.70 -11.85
C ARG A 28 11.58 40.11 -13.22
N ARG A 29 10.53 39.46 -13.76
CA ARG A 29 10.54 39.04 -15.15
C ARG A 29 10.81 40.30 -15.95
N SER A 30 12.06 40.53 -16.31
CA SER A 30 12.42 41.46 -17.36
C SER A 30 11.52 41.03 -18.49
N SER A 31 10.61 41.91 -18.92
CA SER A 31 9.76 41.63 -20.06
C SER A 31 10.70 41.16 -21.16
N ILE A 32 10.67 39.87 -21.49
CA ILE A 32 11.43 39.35 -22.63
C ILE A 32 10.74 40.01 -23.80
N LYS A 33 11.24 41.18 -24.20
CA LYS A 33 10.82 41.83 -25.43
C LYS A 33 11.35 40.90 -26.50
N ILE A 34 10.45 40.17 -27.16
CA ILE A 34 10.78 39.40 -28.35
C ILE A 34 11.29 40.42 -29.37
N GLN A 35 12.61 40.54 -29.49
CA GLN A 35 13.22 41.31 -30.55
C GLN A 35 13.16 40.42 -31.78
N CYS A 36 12.35 40.78 -32.77
CA CYS A 36 12.42 40.16 -34.09
C CYS A 36 13.77 40.56 -34.72
N VAL A 37 14.81 39.77 -34.46
CA VAL A 37 16.08 39.88 -35.17
C VAL A 37 15.85 39.22 -36.53
N GLY A 38 15.33 39.99 -37.49
CA GLY A 38 15.02 39.50 -38.84
C GLY A 38 16.25 39.28 -39.73
N TRP A 39 17.45 39.49 -39.20
CA TRP A 39 18.70 39.42 -39.96
C TRP A 39 19.80 38.78 -39.11
N ASP A 40 20.16 37.54 -39.46
CA ASP A 40 21.32 36.80 -38.96
C ASP A 40 22.15 36.33 -40.16
N PRO A 41 23.07 37.16 -40.69
CA PRO A 41 23.83 36.86 -41.91
C PRO A 41 24.91 35.79 -41.68
N GLU A 42 25.36 35.62 -40.44
CA GLU A 42 26.43 34.70 -40.04
C GLU A 42 25.86 33.36 -39.49
N GLY A 43 24.54 33.25 -39.34
CA GLY A 43 23.84 32.02 -38.92
C GLY A 43 24.14 31.57 -37.50
N ILE A 44 24.60 32.48 -36.63
CA ILE A 44 25.09 32.18 -35.28
C ILE A 44 23.98 31.66 -34.37
N LEU A 45 22.73 32.07 -34.60
CA LEU A 45 21.59 31.74 -33.75
C LEU A 45 20.88 30.44 -34.14
N GLY A 46 21.24 29.86 -35.29
CA GLY A 46 20.60 28.67 -35.85
C GLY A 46 19.14 28.90 -36.27
N PRO A 47 18.50 27.91 -36.90
CA PRO A 47 17.11 28.03 -37.32
C PRO A 47 16.17 28.11 -36.10
N PRO A 48 15.09 28.91 -36.18
CA PRO A 48 14.15 29.04 -35.08
C PRO A 48 13.55 27.67 -34.71
N GLN A 49 13.67 27.30 -33.44
CA GLN A 49 13.06 26.07 -32.94
C GLN A 49 11.54 26.25 -32.79
N GLY A 50 10.78 25.45 -33.53
CA GLY A 50 9.32 25.43 -33.44
C GLY A 50 8.78 24.75 -32.17
N GLY A 51 7.46 24.74 -32.03
CA GLY A 51 6.75 23.92 -31.02
C GLY A 51 6.72 24.46 -29.59
N HIS A 52 7.20 25.68 -29.33
CA HIS A 52 7.10 26.29 -27.99
C HIS A 52 5.66 26.48 -27.52
N ILE A 53 4.75 26.87 -28.42
CA ILE A 53 3.31 26.99 -28.13
C ILE A 53 2.74 25.61 -27.77
N ALA A 54 2.99 24.60 -28.59
CA ALA A 54 2.54 23.22 -28.34
C ALA A 54 3.06 22.65 -27.01
N ARG A 55 4.33 22.90 -26.64
CA ARG A 55 4.90 22.52 -25.34
C ARG A 55 4.19 23.18 -24.16
N MET A 56 3.89 24.48 -24.27
CA MET A 56 3.20 25.24 -23.24
C MET A 56 1.73 24.82 -23.09
N GLU A 57 1.06 24.55 -24.21
CA GLU A 57 -0.31 24.03 -24.22
C GLU A 57 -0.39 22.62 -23.62
N PHE A 58 0.56 21.74 -23.96
CA PHE A 58 0.68 20.42 -23.35
C PHE A 58 0.88 20.49 -21.84
N LYS A 59 1.78 21.38 -21.37
CA LYS A 59 1.99 21.62 -19.94
C LYS A 59 0.71 22.13 -19.25
N ARG A 60 0.02 23.12 -19.83
CA ARG A 60 -1.24 23.65 -19.28
C ARG A 60 -2.34 22.61 -19.18
N ARG A 61 -2.44 21.67 -20.14
CA ARG A 61 -3.39 20.55 -20.06
C ARG A 61 -3.07 19.61 -18.89
N MET A 62 -1.78 19.29 -18.70
CA MET A 62 -1.33 18.47 -17.55
C MET A 62 -1.55 19.17 -16.19
N ASP A 63 -1.29 20.48 -16.11
CA ASP A 63 -1.51 21.27 -14.88
C ASP A 63 -3.02 21.44 -14.58
N LYS A 64 -3.88 21.48 -15.60
CA LYS A 64 -5.34 21.53 -15.42
C LYS A 64 -5.88 20.24 -14.81
N ASP A 65 -5.32 19.10 -15.21
CA ASP A 65 -5.69 17.78 -14.67
C ASP A 65 -4.99 17.48 -13.33
N SER A 66 -3.90 18.18 -12.99
CA SER A 66 -3.14 17.91 -11.76
C SER A 66 -3.94 18.24 -10.51
N ALA A 67 -4.68 19.35 -10.50
CA ALA A 67 -5.52 19.74 -9.36
C ALA A 67 -6.65 18.73 -9.10
N ALA A 68 -7.34 18.28 -10.16
CA ALA A 68 -8.38 17.27 -10.06
C ALA A 68 -7.83 15.91 -9.60
N ARG A 69 -6.66 15.53 -10.13
CA ARG A 69 -5.96 14.31 -9.72
C ARG A 69 -5.52 14.36 -8.26
N GLU A 70 -5.02 15.51 -7.81
CA GLU A 70 -4.64 15.70 -6.41
C GLU A 70 -5.85 15.67 -5.46
N ALA A 71 -6.97 16.29 -5.83
CA ALA A 71 -8.19 16.24 -5.04
C ALA A 71 -8.69 14.80 -4.89
N PHE A 72 -8.78 14.07 -6.00
CA PHE A 72 -9.14 12.66 -6.00
C PHE A 72 -8.19 11.81 -5.14
N GLN A 73 -6.87 12.04 -5.24
CA GLN A 73 -5.90 11.33 -4.41
C GLN A 73 -6.05 11.64 -2.91
N ARG A 74 -6.43 12.86 -2.55
CA ARG A 74 -6.69 13.22 -1.15
C ARG A 74 -7.93 12.51 -0.63
N GLU A 75 -8.99 12.44 -1.42
CA GLU A 75 -10.21 11.70 -1.06
C GLU A 75 -9.92 10.22 -0.85
N VAL A 76 -9.19 9.58 -1.78
CA VAL A 76 -8.80 8.17 -1.66
C VAL A 76 -7.95 7.94 -0.41
N LYS A 77 -7.03 8.86 -0.07
CA LYS A 77 -6.23 8.75 1.17
C LYS A 77 -7.09 8.88 2.42
N GLN A 78 -7.99 9.86 2.46
CA GLN A 78 -8.89 10.05 3.60
C GLN A 78 -9.78 8.83 3.80
N GLU A 79 -10.32 8.25 2.73
CA GLU A 79 -11.11 7.02 2.80
C GLU A 79 -10.27 5.85 3.34
N GLN A 80 -9.05 5.68 2.83
CA GLN A 80 -8.13 4.64 3.32
C GLN A 80 -7.77 4.82 4.80
N GLU A 81 -7.55 6.06 5.25
CA GLU A 81 -7.27 6.39 6.64
C GLU A 81 -8.49 6.14 7.53
N GLN A 82 -9.70 6.52 7.10
CA GLN A 82 -10.93 6.23 7.82
C GLN A 82 -11.14 4.71 7.97
N ARG A 83 -10.92 3.95 6.90
CA ARG A 83 -10.99 2.47 6.97
C ARG A 83 -9.94 1.89 7.90
N ARG A 84 -8.71 2.42 7.86
CA ARG A 84 -7.65 2.04 8.79
C ARG A 84 -8.04 2.34 10.24
N ALA A 85 -8.60 3.51 10.51
CA ALA A 85 -9.05 3.90 11.84
C ALA A 85 -10.18 2.99 12.35
N LYS A 86 -11.14 2.64 11.47
CA LYS A 86 -12.19 1.65 11.80
C LYS A 86 -11.59 0.28 12.16
N ARG A 87 -10.61 -0.21 11.40
CA ARG A 87 -9.91 -1.46 11.72
C ARG A 87 -9.19 -1.41 13.06
N GLU A 88 -8.46 -0.33 13.32
CA GLU A 88 -7.70 -0.16 14.57
C GLU A 88 -8.62 -0.06 15.78
N ALA A 89 -9.82 0.50 15.62
CA ALA A 89 -10.84 0.55 16.65
C ALA A 89 -11.49 -0.81 16.94
N ARG A 90 -11.44 -1.78 16.01
CA ARG A 90 -12.00 -3.13 16.21
C ARG A 90 -11.09 -3.96 17.12
N VAL A 91 -11.70 -4.50 18.17
CA VAL A 91 -11.07 -5.42 19.13
C VAL A 91 -11.58 -6.83 18.86
N ALA A 92 -10.66 -7.76 18.60
CA ALA A 92 -11.01 -9.16 18.37
C ALA A 92 -11.40 -9.82 19.71
N PRO A 93 -12.57 -10.48 19.80
CA PRO A 93 -12.99 -11.20 20.99
C PRO A 93 -12.07 -12.39 21.33
N ASP A 94 -12.01 -12.79 22.59
CA ASP A 94 -11.19 -13.93 23.03
C ASP A 94 -11.90 -15.30 22.91
N SER A 95 -13.24 -15.31 22.89
CA SER A 95 -14.04 -16.53 22.73
C SER A 95 -14.13 -16.99 21.26
N ILE A 96 -14.31 -18.29 21.05
CA ILE A 96 -14.49 -18.89 19.72
C ILE A 96 -15.80 -18.42 19.09
N GLU A 97 -16.91 -18.47 19.84
CA GLU A 97 -18.23 -18.01 19.39
C GLU A 97 -18.22 -16.51 19.04
N GLY A 98 -17.59 -15.69 19.89
CA GLY A 98 -17.45 -14.26 19.61
C GLY A 98 -16.59 -13.99 18.38
N LEU A 99 -15.61 -14.84 18.11
CA LEU A 99 -14.79 -14.76 16.91
C LEU A 99 -15.59 -15.12 15.64
N VAL A 100 -16.54 -16.06 15.72
CA VAL A 100 -17.46 -16.37 14.62
C VAL A 100 -18.32 -15.16 14.28
N GLU A 101 -19.00 -14.56 15.27
CA GLU A 101 -19.83 -13.36 15.03
C GLU A 101 -18.98 -12.19 14.52
N TYR A 102 -17.76 -12.02 15.04
CA TYR A 102 -16.84 -11.00 14.56
C TYR A 102 -16.56 -11.12 13.06
N PHE A 103 -16.38 -12.33 12.54
CA PHE A 103 -16.14 -12.56 11.11
C PHE A 103 -17.39 -12.41 10.26
N LEU A 104 -18.57 -12.76 10.79
CA LEU A 104 -19.84 -12.53 10.09
C LEU A 104 -20.15 -11.03 9.96
N ASP A 105 -19.79 -10.24 10.98
CA ASP A 105 -19.88 -8.77 10.96
C ASP A 105 -18.72 -8.08 10.20
N THR A 106 -17.81 -8.85 9.59
CA THR A 106 -16.65 -8.30 8.87
C THR A 106 -17.00 -8.04 7.40
N GLU A 107 -16.71 -6.83 6.93
CA GLU A 107 -16.87 -6.48 5.52
C GLU A 107 -15.96 -7.33 4.63
N ALA A 108 -16.46 -7.75 3.46
CA ALA A 108 -15.71 -8.58 2.51
C ALA A 108 -14.35 -7.99 2.08
N ARG A 109 -14.18 -6.66 2.13
CA ARG A 109 -12.91 -5.99 1.81
C ARG A 109 -11.88 -6.04 2.92
N GLU A 110 -12.34 -6.24 4.16
CA GLU A 110 -11.52 -6.22 5.36
C GLU A 110 -11.21 -7.65 5.86
N ILE A 111 -11.98 -8.64 5.40
CA ILE A 111 -11.83 -10.04 5.82
C ILE A 111 -10.42 -10.58 5.59
N GLU A 112 -9.77 -10.24 4.48
CA GLU A 112 -8.39 -10.67 4.17
C GLU A 112 -7.39 -10.18 5.24
N ILE A 113 -7.60 -8.96 5.74
CA ILE A 113 -6.72 -8.34 6.73
C ILE A 113 -6.99 -8.93 8.11
N GLU A 114 -8.25 -9.16 8.46
CA GLU A 114 -8.62 -9.80 9.72
C GLU A 114 -8.16 -11.27 9.76
N ILE A 115 -8.23 -12.00 8.64
CA ILE A 115 -7.64 -13.34 8.51
C ILE A 115 -6.13 -13.29 8.77
N ALA A 116 -5.41 -12.35 8.14
CA ALA A 116 -3.97 -12.20 8.35
C ALA A 116 -3.63 -11.85 9.81
N ARG A 117 -4.44 -11.01 10.47
CA ARG A 117 -4.26 -10.60 11.87
C ARG A 117 -4.53 -11.75 12.84
N LEU A 118 -5.55 -12.55 12.58
CA LEU A 118 -6.05 -13.61 13.47
C LEU A 118 -5.61 -15.00 13.05
N ARG A 119 -4.69 -15.11 12.07
CA ARG A 119 -4.13 -16.38 11.58
C ARG A 119 -3.70 -17.34 12.70
N PRO A 120 -3.00 -16.89 13.77
CA PRO A 120 -2.61 -17.78 14.87
C PRO A 120 -3.77 -18.33 15.70
N ARG A 121 -4.97 -17.76 15.58
CA ARG A 121 -6.18 -18.17 16.27
C ARG A 121 -7.13 -18.98 15.37
N LEU A 122 -6.94 -18.90 14.05
CA LEU A 122 -7.60 -19.72 13.03
C LEU A 122 -6.98 -21.12 12.97
N ASP A 123 -7.11 -21.84 14.08
CA ASP A 123 -6.61 -23.20 14.24
C ASP A 123 -7.66 -24.24 13.82
N LYS A 124 -7.22 -25.51 13.72
CA LYS A 124 -8.12 -26.63 13.45
C LYS A 124 -9.29 -26.70 14.44
N ALA A 125 -9.07 -26.35 15.71
CA ALA A 125 -10.12 -26.31 16.73
C ALA A 125 -11.25 -25.32 16.41
N PHE A 126 -10.92 -24.17 15.80
CA PHE A 126 -11.89 -23.16 15.37
C PHE A 126 -12.73 -23.68 14.20
N PHE A 127 -12.08 -24.26 13.17
CA PHE A 127 -12.80 -24.84 12.04
C PHE A 127 -13.64 -26.06 12.43
N ASP A 128 -13.15 -26.89 13.35
CA ASP A 128 -13.90 -28.02 13.91
C ASP A 128 -15.13 -27.54 14.73
N HIS A 129 -15.08 -26.33 15.33
CA HIS A 129 -16.25 -25.72 15.96
C HIS A 129 -17.30 -25.27 14.93
N ILE A 130 -16.89 -24.55 13.89
CA ILE A 130 -17.80 -24.15 12.79
C ILE A 130 -18.44 -25.38 12.12
N GLN A 131 -17.67 -26.44 11.86
CA GLN A 131 -18.20 -27.68 11.30
C GLN A 131 -19.26 -28.33 12.20
N ARG A 132 -19.08 -28.26 13.53
CA ARG A 132 -20.07 -28.76 14.48
C ARG A 132 -21.35 -27.94 14.46
N GLU A 133 -21.26 -26.61 14.41
CA GLU A 133 -22.44 -25.74 14.31
C GLU A 133 -23.19 -25.96 13.01
N ILE A 134 -22.48 -26.03 11.88
CA ILE A 134 -23.05 -26.35 10.57
C ILE A 134 -23.75 -27.72 10.64
N ALA A 135 -23.11 -28.74 11.22
CA ALA A 135 -23.71 -30.05 11.37
C ALA A 135 -24.97 -30.02 12.26
N GLN A 136 -24.95 -29.30 13.38
CA GLN A 136 -26.10 -29.13 14.27
C GLN A 136 -27.30 -28.52 13.52
N ILE A 137 -27.07 -27.47 12.73
CA ILE A 137 -28.13 -26.83 11.94
C ILE A 137 -28.60 -27.76 10.81
N ARG A 138 -27.68 -28.45 10.11
CA ARG A 138 -28.02 -29.38 9.02
C ARG A 138 -28.87 -30.56 9.49
N PHE A 139 -28.59 -31.09 10.68
CA PHE A 139 -29.28 -32.25 11.24
C PHE A 139 -30.41 -31.89 12.22
N ALA A 140 -30.69 -30.61 12.43
CA ALA A 140 -31.84 -30.18 13.20
C ALA A 140 -33.15 -30.68 12.56
N VAL A 141 -34.01 -31.31 13.37
CA VAL A 141 -35.27 -31.92 12.91
C VAL A 141 -36.30 -30.85 12.50
N ASN A 142 -36.29 -29.70 13.18
CA ASN A 142 -37.18 -28.57 12.90
C ASN A 142 -36.36 -27.41 12.32
N LYS A 143 -36.32 -27.30 10.99
CA LYS A 143 -35.65 -26.19 10.31
C LYS A 143 -36.63 -25.04 10.08
N THR A 144 -36.23 -23.86 10.53
CA THR A 144 -36.89 -22.60 10.21
C THR A 144 -36.08 -21.85 9.17
N GLN A 145 -36.69 -20.97 8.38
CA GLN A 145 -35.99 -20.16 7.37
C GLN A 145 -34.75 -19.44 7.94
N ALA A 146 -34.86 -18.87 9.15
CA ALA A 146 -33.74 -18.19 9.82
C ALA A 146 -32.54 -19.12 10.14
N MET A 147 -32.78 -20.42 10.32
CA MET A 147 -31.70 -21.41 10.51
C MET A 147 -31.02 -21.75 9.20
N ASP A 148 -31.78 -21.81 8.11
CA ASP A 148 -31.23 -22.03 6.76
C ASP A 148 -30.43 -20.82 6.27
N ASP A 149 -30.87 -19.59 6.57
CA ASP A 149 -30.12 -18.38 6.24
C ASP A 149 -28.79 -18.33 7.02
N ARG A 150 -28.82 -18.63 8.33
CA ARG A 150 -27.61 -18.73 9.16
C ARG A 150 -26.66 -19.84 8.70
N LEU A 151 -27.20 -20.97 8.21
CA LEU A 151 -26.41 -22.04 7.63
C LEU A 151 -25.60 -21.52 6.43
N ILE A 152 -26.24 -20.79 5.52
CA ILE A 152 -25.61 -20.25 4.32
C ILE A 152 -24.48 -19.28 4.69
N GLU A 153 -24.71 -18.40 5.67
CA GLU A 153 -23.71 -17.47 6.17
C GLU A 153 -22.48 -18.20 6.75
N LEU A 154 -22.69 -19.22 7.59
CA LEU A 154 -21.61 -19.99 8.19
C LEU A 154 -20.82 -20.81 7.16
N GLU A 155 -21.48 -21.39 6.17
CA GLU A 155 -20.83 -22.12 5.08
C GLU A 155 -20.00 -21.20 4.18
N ALA A 156 -20.55 -20.04 3.83
CA ALA A 156 -19.85 -19.03 3.04
C ALA A 156 -18.62 -18.51 3.79
N MET A 157 -18.76 -18.17 5.07
CA MET A 157 -17.67 -17.72 5.93
C MET A 157 -16.58 -18.80 6.06
N GLN A 158 -16.95 -20.06 6.32
CA GLN A 158 -16.00 -21.16 6.43
C GLN A 158 -15.13 -21.27 5.18
N LYS A 159 -15.74 -21.21 4.00
CA LYS A 159 -15.02 -21.30 2.73
C LYS A 159 -14.03 -20.15 2.54
N VAL A 160 -14.47 -18.91 2.78
CA VAL A 160 -13.60 -17.72 2.64
C VAL A 160 -12.43 -17.76 3.63
N LEU A 161 -12.68 -18.18 4.88
CA LEU A 161 -11.63 -18.29 5.90
C LEU A 161 -10.59 -19.37 5.56
N LEU A 162 -11.02 -20.51 5.01
CA LEU A 162 -10.10 -21.57 4.57
C LEU A 162 -9.24 -21.11 3.39
N GLU A 163 -9.86 -20.56 2.34
CA GLU A 163 -9.15 -20.06 1.16
C GLU A 163 -8.16 -18.93 1.53
N GLY A 164 -8.59 -18.01 2.41
CA GLY A 164 -7.76 -16.91 2.90
C GLY A 164 -6.59 -17.39 3.77
N ALA A 165 -6.81 -18.39 4.63
CA ALA A 165 -5.74 -18.98 5.45
C ALA A 165 -4.69 -19.68 4.58
N GLU A 166 -5.12 -20.46 3.58
CA GLU A 166 -4.20 -21.09 2.62
C GLU A 166 -3.41 -20.07 1.79
N ALA A 167 -4.08 -19.00 1.35
CA ALA A 167 -3.42 -17.92 0.61
C ALA A 167 -2.37 -17.21 1.47
N TYR A 168 -2.68 -16.96 2.75
CA TYR A 168 -1.73 -16.40 3.71
C TYR A 168 -0.52 -17.31 3.92
N ASP A 169 -0.73 -18.60 4.12
CA ASP A 169 0.34 -19.57 4.34
C ASP A 169 1.26 -19.69 3.13
N LYS A 170 0.69 -19.68 1.91
CA LYS A 170 1.45 -19.65 0.65
C LYS A 170 2.29 -18.37 0.55
N MET A 171 1.70 -17.20 0.83
CA MET A 171 2.41 -15.92 0.85
C MET A 171 3.54 -15.92 1.88
N GLN A 172 3.31 -16.46 3.07
CA GLN A 172 4.32 -16.56 4.12
C GLN A 172 5.48 -17.46 3.67
N ALA A 173 5.19 -18.64 3.11
CA ALA A 173 6.21 -19.52 2.56
C ALA A 173 7.02 -18.84 1.46
N ASP A 174 6.36 -18.07 0.59
CA ASP A 174 7.03 -17.30 -0.46
C ASP A 174 7.95 -16.23 0.11
N MET A 175 7.51 -15.47 1.11
CA MET A 175 8.32 -14.44 1.78
C MET A 175 9.54 -15.04 2.50
N VAL A 176 9.38 -16.18 3.18
CA VAL A 176 10.49 -16.89 3.83
C VAL A 176 11.48 -17.41 2.78
N SER A 177 10.99 -18.02 1.71
CA SER A 177 11.86 -18.50 0.61
C SER A 177 12.62 -17.36 -0.07
N ALA A 178 11.98 -16.21 -0.26
CA ALA A 178 12.60 -15.01 -0.83
C ALA A 178 13.71 -14.47 0.09
N ARG A 179 13.47 -14.44 1.41
CA ARG A 179 14.49 -14.07 2.41
C ARG A 179 15.71 -14.99 2.34
N GLU A 180 15.49 -16.31 2.31
CA GLU A 180 16.58 -17.28 2.21
C GLU A 180 17.38 -17.13 0.91
N ASN A 181 16.71 -16.89 -0.20
CA ASN A 181 17.36 -16.65 -1.49
C ASN A 181 18.22 -15.38 -1.45
N LEU A 182 17.72 -14.29 -0.86
CA LEU A 182 18.49 -13.07 -0.65
C LEU A 182 19.71 -13.31 0.25
N MET A 183 19.56 -14.06 1.35
CA MET A 183 20.69 -14.42 2.20
C MET A 183 21.76 -15.21 1.43
N LYS A 184 21.36 -16.17 0.60
CA LYS A 184 22.26 -16.95 -0.26
C LYS A 184 23.00 -16.06 -1.27
N ILE A 185 22.32 -15.06 -1.86
CA ILE A 185 22.93 -14.09 -2.77
C ILE A 185 23.94 -13.20 -2.04
N LEU A 186 23.60 -12.71 -0.84
CA LEU A 186 24.48 -11.82 -0.09
C LEU A 186 25.71 -12.53 0.47
N GLN A 187 25.59 -13.81 0.81
CA GLN A 187 26.69 -14.63 1.35
C GLN A 187 27.58 -15.25 0.25
N SER A 188 27.16 -15.26 -1.01
CA SER A 188 27.96 -15.87 -2.07
C SER A 188 29.16 -15.01 -2.46
N LYS A 189 30.26 -15.67 -2.81
CA LYS A 189 31.47 -15.02 -3.32
C LYS A 189 31.18 -14.27 -4.64
N ASP A 190 30.42 -14.91 -5.55
CA ASP A 190 30.03 -14.36 -6.84
C ASP A 190 28.53 -14.04 -6.91
N ARG A 191 28.18 -12.83 -6.51
CA ARG A 191 26.78 -12.37 -6.46
C ARG A 191 26.08 -12.44 -7.82
N LYS A 192 26.75 -12.00 -8.89
CA LYS A 192 26.18 -11.95 -10.25
C LYS A 192 25.82 -13.34 -10.79
N SER A 193 26.70 -14.32 -10.63
CA SER A 193 26.45 -15.69 -11.10
C SER A 193 25.34 -16.35 -10.26
N THR A 194 25.25 -16.02 -8.98
CA THR A 194 24.22 -16.53 -8.07
C THR A 194 22.85 -15.95 -8.40
N ILE A 195 22.77 -14.64 -8.69
CA ILE A 195 21.53 -13.97 -9.12
C ILE A 195 21.02 -14.58 -10.43
N LEU A 196 21.89 -14.75 -11.42
CA LEU A 196 21.52 -15.39 -12.69
C LEU A 196 20.96 -16.80 -12.43
N LYS A 197 21.64 -17.64 -11.63
CA LYS A 197 21.14 -18.99 -11.28
C LYS A 197 19.76 -18.98 -10.62
N PHE A 198 19.36 -17.91 -9.94
CA PHE A 198 18.05 -17.79 -9.31
C PHE A 198 16.99 -17.20 -10.26
N GLU A 199 17.37 -16.27 -11.13
CA GLU A 199 16.52 -15.72 -12.20
C GLU A 199 16.18 -16.79 -13.25
N TRP A 200 17.15 -17.62 -13.63
CA TRP A 200 16.94 -18.79 -14.49
C TRP A 200 15.99 -19.84 -13.89
N ARG A 201 15.85 -19.86 -12.56
CA ARG A 201 14.89 -20.74 -11.86
C ARG A 201 13.56 -20.04 -11.56
N ASP A 202 13.36 -18.82 -12.06
CA ASP A 202 12.21 -17.92 -11.79
C ASP A 202 11.94 -17.67 -10.29
N GLN A 203 12.98 -17.79 -9.46
CA GLN A 203 12.87 -17.70 -8.00
C GLN A 203 12.94 -16.25 -7.47
N LEU A 204 13.16 -15.27 -8.37
CA LEU A 204 13.32 -13.85 -8.03
C LEU A 204 12.20 -12.96 -8.60
N THR A 205 11.78 -13.22 -9.84
CA THR A 205 10.97 -12.29 -10.64
C THR A 205 9.51 -12.19 -10.19
N CYS A 206 8.93 -13.28 -9.68
CA CYS A 206 7.56 -13.29 -9.17
C CYS A 206 7.45 -12.89 -7.68
N LYS A 207 8.43 -13.28 -6.85
CA LYS A 207 8.32 -13.18 -5.38
C LYS A 207 8.73 -11.83 -4.77
N ILE A 208 9.53 -11.03 -5.48
CA ILE A 208 10.00 -9.70 -5.02
C ILE A 208 9.20 -8.55 -5.68
N CYS A 209 8.62 -8.78 -6.86
CA CYS A 209 8.03 -7.72 -7.69
C CYS A 209 6.57 -7.36 -7.37
N SER A 210 5.91 -8.02 -6.41
CA SER A 210 4.52 -7.71 -6.01
C SER A 210 4.36 -6.45 -5.14
N CYS A 211 5.47 -5.85 -4.67
CA CYS A 211 5.43 -4.57 -3.97
C CYS A 211 4.91 -3.45 -4.90
N PRO A 212 3.88 -2.65 -4.50
CA PRO A 212 3.30 -1.58 -5.32
C PRO A 212 4.31 -0.52 -5.81
N THR A 213 5.45 -0.39 -5.12
CA THR A 213 6.54 0.54 -5.44
C THR A 213 7.43 0.08 -6.60
N SER A 214 7.39 -1.19 -7.00
CA SER A 214 8.24 -1.78 -8.06
C SER A 214 7.75 -1.48 -9.48
N LYS A 215 6.45 -1.22 -9.68
CA LYS A 215 5.87 -0.94 -11.01
C LYS A 215 6.47 0.30 -11.71
N ALA A 216 7.16 1.17 -10.97
CA ALA A 216 7.84 2.34 -11.51
C ALA A 216 9.15 2.02 -12.26
N TYR A 217 9.83 0.91 -11.93
CA TYR A 217 11.13 0.58 -12.54
C TYR A 217 11.00 -0.18 -13.88
N LYS A 218 9.88 -0.88 -14.10
CA LYS A 218 9.66 -1.69 -15.32
C LYS A 218 9.33 -0.87 -16.58
N ARG A 219 9.06 0.44 -16.46
CA ARG A 219 8.79 1.34 -17.61
C ARG A 219 10.00 2.07 -18.18
N LYS A 220 11.19 1.91 -17.60
CA LYS A 220 12.42 2.59 -18.08
C LYS A 220 13.30 1.72 -18.99
N PHE A 221 12.89 0.49 -19.28
CA PHE A 221 13.69 -0.48 -20.04
C PHE A 221 12.95 -1.11 -21.24
N ASN A 222 11.85 -0.50 -21.68
CA ASN A 222 11.27 -0.74 -23.01
C ASN A 222 11.33 0.55 -23.82
#